data_AF-A0A0Q9ETD7-F1
#
_entry.id   AF-A0A0Q9ETD7-F1
#
_cell.length_a   1.000
_cell.length_b   1.000
_cell.length_c   1.000
_cell.angle_alpha   90.00
_cell.angle_beta   90.00
_cell.angle_gamma   90.00
#
_symmetry.space_group_name_H-M   'P 1'
#
loop_
_entity.id
_entity.type
_entity.pdbx_description
1 polymer ?
#
loop_
_entity_poly.entity_id
_entity_poly.type
_entity_poly.pdbx_seq_one_letter_code
_entity_poly.pdbx_strand_id
1 'polypeptide(L)'
;MSDLCAWMLLTVAVLAAVAVLFVGPGPDGARSEQLSSTAAMGLAVFWMLVGVGAYLLTRRRPIGLALVVLPAILWAVQGAFAMAAIYAAFALLVFATPLILVWREVRRGV
;
A
#
# COMPACT_ATOMS: atom_id res chain seq x y z
N MET A 1 -20.52 -10.12 -2.94
CA MET A 1 -20.11 -8.70 -3.09
C MET A 1 -19.81 -8.01 -1.77
N SER A 2 -20.48 -8.38 -0.67
CA SER A 2 -20.21 -7.90 0.69
C SER A 2 -18.77 -8.19 1.19
N ASP A 3 -18.23 -9.38 0.94
CA ASP A 3 -16.90 -9.75 1.45
C ASP A 3 -15.77 -8.94 0.81
N LEU A 4 -15.84 -8.69 -0.49
CA LEU A 4 -14.86 -7.87 -1.21
C LEU A 4 -14.86 -6.41 -0.69
N CYS A 5 -16.03 -5.88 -0.38
CA CYS A 5 -16.18 -4.57 0.24
C CYS A 5 -15.61 -4.56 1.67
N ALA A 6 -15.90 -5.59 2.47
CA ALA A 6 -15.36 -5.74 3.82
C ALA A 6 -13.83 -5.85 3.83
N TRP A 7 -13.26 -6.60 2.88
CA TRP A 7 -11.80 -6.70 2.72
C TRP A 7 -11.17 -5.39 2.24
N MET A 8 -11.82 -4.64 1.33
CA MET A 8 -11.33 -3.32 0.93
C MET A 8 -11.41 -2.31 2.08
N LEU A 9 -12.47 -2.33 2.88
CA LEU A 9 -12.61 -1.48 4.06
C LEU A 9 -11.59 -1.85 5.15
N LEU A 10 -11.33 -3.14 5.36
CA LEU A 10 -10.30 -3.61 6.29
C LEU A 10 -8.90 -3.18 5.83
N THR A 11 -8.63 -3.26 4.52
CA THR A 11 -7.37 -2.82 3.91
C THR A 11 -7.16 -1.32 4.09
N VAL A 12 -8.20 -0.52 3.80
CA VAL A 12 -8.17 0.94 3.98
C VAL A 12 -8.02 1.30 5.45
N ALA A 13 -8.71 0.61 6.36
CA ALA A 13 -8.60 0.83 7.80
C ALA A 13 -7.21 0.49 8.35
N VAL A 14 -6.59 -0.60 7.88
CA VAL A 14 -5.23 -0.99 8.28
C VAL A 14 -4.20 -0.02 7.71
N LEU A 15 -4.32 0.38 6.44
CA LEU A 15 -3.44 1.37 5.84
C LEU A 15 -3.57 2.74 6.52
N ALA A 16 -4.79 3.14 6.88
CA ALA A 16 -5.04 4.38 7.63
C ALA A 16 -4.48 4.30 9.05
N ALA A 17 -4.62 3.17 9.76
CA ALA A 17 -4.07 2.98 11.10
C ALA A 17 -2.54 2.98 11.09
N VAL A 18 -1.91 2.34 10.10
CA VAL A 18 -0.45 2.38 9.90
C VAL A 18 0.02 3.79 9.56
N ALA A 19 -0.72 4.51 8.71
CA ALA A 19 -0.42 5.91 8.42
C ALA A 19 -0.49 6.76 9.70
N VAL A 20 -1.53 6.62 10.52
CA VAL A 20 -1.68 7.40 11.76
C VAL A 20 -0.60 7.06 12.81
N LEU A 21 -0.24 5.79 12.97
CA LEU A 21 0.71 5.35 13.99
C LEU A 21 2.18 5.62 13.64
N PHE A 22 2.53 5.66 12.36
CA PHE A 22 3.93 5.79 11.92
C PHE A 22 4.25 7.11 11.21
N VAL A 23 3.24 7.84 10.71
CA VAL A 23 3.43 9.15 10.05
C VAL A 23 3.23 10.31 11.01
N GLY A 24 2.63 10.10 12.19
CA GLY A 24 2.15 11.22 13.02
C GLY A 24 1.10 12.06 12.27
N PRO A 25 0.70 13.23 12.78
CA PRO A 25 -0.26 14.11 12.11
C PRO A 25 0.36 14.74 10.85
N GLY A 26 0.51 13.95 9.78
CA GLY A 26 1.06 14.37 8.49
C GLY A 26 2.49 14.94 8.55
N PRO A 27 3.12 15.17 7.40
CA PRO A 27 4.38 15.93 7.33
C PRO A 27 4.25 17.37 7.87
N ASP A 28 3.02 17.87 8.08
CA ASP A 28 2.74 19.20 8.60
C ASP A 28 2.76 19.29 10.14
N GLY A 29 2.69 18.16 10.86
CA GLY A 29 2.53 18.15 12.30
C GLY A 29 3.82 18.28 13.13
N ALA A 30 4.98 18.09 12.50
CA ALA A 30 6.26 18.03 13.22
C ALA A 30 7.42 18.82 12.57
N ARG A 31 7.23 19.43 11.39
CA ARG A 31 8.27 20.24 10.76
C ARG A 31 7.72 21.53 10.21
N SER A 32 8.24 22.64 10.70
CA SER A 32 8.11 23.97 10.09
C SER A 32 8.88 24.10 8.76
N GLU A 33 9.28 22.99 8.14
CA GLU A 33 9.91 23.00 6.82
C GLU A 33 8.83 23.28 5.78
N GLN A 34 8.94 24.41 5.08
CA GLN A 34 8.08 24.71 3.94
C GLN A 34 8.22 23.59 2.90
N LEU A 35 7.21 22.74 2.81
CA LEU A 35 7.10 21.73 1.76
C LEU A 35 7.05 22.45 0.41
N SER A 36 8.08 22.24 -0.43
CA SER A 36 8.06 22.73 -1.80
C SER A 36 6.87 22.13 -2.55
N SER A 37 6.13 22.95 -3.30
CA SER A 37 4.98 22.50 -4.10
C SER A 37 5.35 21.37 -5.08
N THR A 38 6.59 21.37 -5.59
CA THR A 38 7.10 20.27 -6.44
C THR A 38 7.29 18.97 -5.67
N ALA A 39 7.74 19.03 -4.41
CA ALA A 39 7.89 17.83 -3.57
C ALA A 39 6.52 17.24 -3.20
N ALA A 40 5.54 18.10 -2.86
CA ALA A 40 4.17 17.68 -2.60
C ALA A 40 3.52 17.04 -3.83
N MET A 41 3.72 17.63 -5.02
CA MET A 41 3.21 17.07 -6.27
C MET A 41 3.86 15.71 -6.60
N GLY A 42 5.18 15.58 -6.40
CA GLY A 42 5.87 14.31 -6.55
C GLY A 42 5.35 13.22 -5.61
N LEU A 43 5.11 13.57 -4.34
CA LEU A 43 4.52 12.66 -3.36
C LEU A 43 3.08 12.26 -3.72
N ALA A 44 2.28 13.20 -4.22
CA ALA A 44 0.93 12.92 -4.69
C ALA A 44 0.91 11.95 -5.89
N VAL A 45 1.76 12.20 -6.89
CA VAL A 45 1.91 11.29 -8.06
C VAL A 45 2.37 9.91 -7.61
N PHE A 46 3.31 9.86 -6.66
CA PHE A 46 3.78 8.61 -6.09
C PHE A 46 2.65 7.81 -5.43
N TRP A 47 1.82 8.44 -4.60
CA TRP A 47 0.66 7.78 -3.99
C TRP A 47 -0.43 7.42 -5.00
N MET A 48 -0.60 8.19 -6.08
CA MET A 48 -1.48 7.80 -7.18
C MET A 48 -1.02 6.49 -7.84
N LEU A 49 0.28 6.27 -8.02
CA LEU A 49 0.81 5.00 -8.55
C LEU A 49 0.48 3.81 -7.64
N VAL A 50 0.56 3.99 -6.32
CA VAL A 50 0.14 2.98 -5.34
C VAL A 50 -1.35 2.68 -5.48
N GLY A 51 -2.18 3.72 -5.64
CA GLY A 51 -3.62 3.59 -5.91
C GLY A 51 -3.92 2.82 -7.20
N VAL A 52 -3.17 3.09 -8.27
CA VAL A 52 -3.25 2.32 -9.53
C VAL A 52 -2.88 0.85 -9.31
N GLY A 53 -1.85 0.58 -8.51
CA GLY A 53 -1.47 -0.77 -8.09
C GLY A 53 -2.61 -1.52 -7.40
N ALA A 54 -3.21 -0.89 -6.38
CA ALA A 54 -4.35 -1.44 -5.66
C ALA A 54 -5.53 -1.71 -6.60
N TYR A 55 -5.82 -0.79 -7.52
CA TYR A 55 -6.85 -0.97 -8.53
C TYR A 55 -6.59 -2.16 -9.46
N LEU A 56 -5.35 -2.33 -9.95
CA LEU A 56 -4.97 -3.47 -10.78
C LEU A 56 -5.16 -4.81 -10.05
N LEU A 57 -4.92 -4.83 -8.74
CA LEU A 57 -5.14 -6.01 -7.90
C LEU A 57 -6.63 -6.37 -7.77
N THR A 58 -7.53 -5.38 -7.72
CA THR A 58 -8.99 -5.66 -7.78
C THR A 58 -9.39 -6.33 -9.10
N ARG A 59 -8.67 -6.05 -10.18
CA ARG A 59 -8.83 -6.69 -11.50
C ARG A 59 -8.00 -7.97 -11.66
N ARG A 60 -7.52 -8.56 -10.56
CA ARG A 60 -6.73 -9.81 -10.51
C ARG A 60 -5.42 -9.75 -11.30
N ARG A 61 -4.83 -8.57 -11.51
CA ARG A 61 -3.55 -8.41 -12.19
C ARG A 61 -2.42 -8.35 -11.15
N PRO A 62 -1.55 -9.39 -11.07
CA PRO A 62 -0.53 -9.48 -10.02
C PRO A 62 0.55 -8.39 -10.14
N ILE A 63 0.72 -7.78 -11.33
CA ILE A 63 1.62 -6.65 -11.54
C ILE A 63 1.32 -5.46 -10.62
N GLY A 64 0.08 -5.35 -10.11
CA GLY A 64 -0.27 -4.33 -9.13
C GLY A 64 0.48 -4.45 -7.81
N LEU A 65 0.96 -5.65 -7.42
CA LEU A 65 1.79 -5.83 -6.21
C LEU A 65 3.09 -5.03 -6.30
N ALA A 66 3.74 -4.99 -7.47
CA ALA A 66 4.97 -4.22 -7.65
C ALA A 66 4.73 -2.72 -7.41
N LEU A 67 3.56 -2.21 -7.82
CA LEU A 67 3.19 -0.82 -7.61
C LEU A 67 2.83 -0.52 -6.15
N VAL A 68 2.17 -1.44 -5.46
CA VAL A 68 1.82 -1.23 -4.04
C VAL A 68 3.03 -1.34 -3.12
N VAL A 69 4.07 -2.09 -3.48
CA VAL A 69 5.29 -2.25 -2.68
C VAL A 69 6.30 -1.10 -2.87
N LEU A 70 6.11 -0.22 -3.85
CA LEU A 70 6.97 0.96 -4.10
C LEU A 70 7.35 1.77 -2.85
N PRO A 71 6.44 2.08 -1.91
CA PRO A 71 6.79 2.82 -0.70
C PRO A 71 7.83 2.11 0.17
N ALA A 72 7.75 0.79 0.28
CA ALA A 72 8.76 0.02 1.00
C ALA A 72 10.14 0.09 0.31
N ILE A 73 10.18 0.07 -1.03
CA ILE A 73 11.43 0.20 -1.78
C ILE A 73 12.05 1.57 -1.52
N LEU A 74 11.26 2.64 -1.56
CA LEU A 74 11.76 3.99 -1.26
C LEU A 74 12.32 4.09 0.16
N TRP A 75 11.60 3.57 1.16
CA TRP A 75 12.09 3.57 2.54
C TRP A 75 13.36 2.72 2.72
N ALA A 76 13.48 1.59 2.00
CA ALA A 76 14.69 0.78 2.04
C ALA A 76 15.90 1.52 1.45
N VAL A 77 15.73 2.24 0.33
CA VAL A 77 16.79 3.06 -0.28
C VAL A 77 17.22 4.21 0.63
N GLN A 78 16.30 4.75 1.44
CA GLN A 78 16.58 5.79 2.45
C GLN A 78 17.23 5.23 3.74
N GLY A 79 17.47 3.92 3.82
CA GLY A 79 18.03 3.26 5.01
C GLY A 79 17.02 2.97 6.13
N ALA A 80 15.74 3.29 5.93
CA ALA A 80 14.65 3.03 6.88
C ALA A 80 14.14 1.58 6.76
N PHE A 81 15.05 0.60 6.93
CA PHE A 81 14.76 -0.82 6.69
C PHE A 81 13.62 -1.38 7.54
N ALA A 82 13.49 -0.93 8.79
CA ALA A 82 12.40 -1.38 9.67
C ALA A 82 11.02 -0.95 9.13
N MET A 83 10.86 0.33 8.74
CA MET A 83 9.62 0.82 8.15
C MET A 83 9.32 0.13 6.81
N ALA A 84 10.34 -0.02 5.97
CA ALA A 84 10.22 -0.73 4.70
C ALA A 84 9.72 -2.17 4.90
N ALA A 85 10.31 -2.91 5.84
CA ALA A 85 9.93 -4.28 6.13
C ALA A 85 8.50 -4.38 6.67
N ILE A 86 8.12 -3.52 7.62
CA ILE A 86 6.77 -3.49 8.19
C ILE A 86 5.74 -3.21 7.10
N TYR A 87 5.96 -2.18 6.28
CA TYR A 87 5.04 -1.84 5.21
C TYR A 87 4.96 -2.94 4.15
N ALA A 88 6.09 -3.48 3.70
CA ALA A 88 6.12 -4.57 2.71
C ALA A 88 5.38 -5.81 3.23
N ALA A 89 5.60 -6.19 4.48
CA ALA A 89 4.91 -7.33 5.10
C ALA A 89 3.39 -7.10 5.13
N PHE A 90 2.94 -5.92 5.57
CA PHE A 90 1.51 -5.57 5.57
C PHE A 90 0.92 -5.55 4.17
N ALA A 91 1.57 -4.87 3.22
CA ALA A 91 1.11 -4.79 1.84
C ALA A 91 1.00 -6.18 1.21
N LEU A 92 2.01 -7.02 1.36
CA LEU A 92 1.97 -8.39 0.85
C LEU A 92 0.88 -9.22 1.53
N LEU A 93 0.75 -9.14 2.85
CA LEU A 93 -0.28 -9.90 3.56
C LEU A 93 -1.69 -9.51 3.12
N VAL A 94 -1.96 -8.21 2.96
CA VAL A 94 -3.28 -7.72 2.59
C VAL A 94 -3.60 -8.00 1.12
N PHE A 95 -2.65 -7.78 0.22
CA PHE A 95 -2.91 -7.85 -1.23
C PHE A 95 -2.57 -9.19 -1.86
N ALA A 96 -1.63 -9.98 -1.32
CA ALA A 96 -1.30 -11.31 -1.87
C ALA A 96 -2.26 -12.39 -1.37
N THR A 97 -2.80 -12.28 -0.15
CA THR A 97 -3.77 -13.26 0.39
C THR A 97 -4.95 -13.52 -0.55
N PRO A 98 -5.70 -12.52 -1.05
CA PRO A 98 -6.81 -12.78 -1.97
C PRO A 98 -6.35 -13.42 -3.29
N LEU A 99 -5.17 -13.07 -3.80
CA LEU A 99 -4.62 -13.68 -5.01
C LEU A 99 -4.32 -15.17 -4.79
N ILE A 100 -3.74 -15.52 -3.64
CA ILE A 100 -3.42 -16.90 -3.27
C ILE A 100 -4.71 -17.71 -3.10
N LEU A 101 -5.75 -17.14 -2.45
CA LEU A 101 -7.04 -17.81 -2.28
C LEU A 101 -7.71 -18.09 -3.63
N VAL A 102 -7.78 -17.10 -4.51
CA VAL A 102 -8.33 -17.26 -5.88
C VAL A 102 -7.53 -18.31 -6.66
N TRP A 103 -6.21 -18.30 -6.57
CA TRP A 103 -5.37 -19.30 -7.24
C TRP A 103 -5.61 -20.72 -6.71
N ARG A 104 -5.83 -20.89 -5.41
CA ARG A 104 -6.18 -22.18 -4.80
C ARG A 104 -7.56 -22.67 -5.23
N GLU A 105 -8.55 -21.78 -5.33
CA GLU A 105 -9.88 -22.12 -5.85
C GLU A 105 -9.82 -22.59 -7.30
N VAL A 106 -9.10 -21.86 -8.17
CA VAL A 106 -8.93 -22.25 -9.57
C VAL A 106 -8.26 -23.62 -9.70
N ARG A 107 -7.29 -23.96 -8.84
CA ARG A 107 -6.64 -25.28 -8.86
C ARG A 107 -7.44 -26.43 -8.27
N ARG A 108 -8.44 -26.15 -7.42
CA ARG A 108 -9.32 -27.17 -6.82
C ARG A 108 -10.55 -27.48 -7.67
N GLY A 109 -10.91 -26.55 -8.57
CA GLY A 109 -12.01 -26.71 -9.53
C GLY A 109 -11.61 -27.33 -10.87
N VAL A 110 -10.36 -27.82 -10.99
CA VAL A 110 -9.83 -28.62 -12.10
C VAL A 110 -9.46 -29.98 -11.54
#